data_AF-D5P6P8-F1
#
_entry.id   AF-D5P6P8-F1
#
_cell.length_a   1.000
_cell.length_b   1.000
_cell.length_c   1.000
_cell.angle_alpha   90.00
_cell.angle_beta   90.00
_cell.angle_gamma   90.00
#
_symmetry.space_group_name_H-M   'P 1'
#
loop_
_entity.id
_entity.type
_entity.pdbx_description
1 polymer ?
#
loop_
_entity_poly.entity_id
_entity_poly.type
_entity_poly.pdbx_seq_one_letter_code
_entity_poly.pdbx_strand_id
1 'polypeptide(L)'
;TMRTPADIVAAAAALLGFAPTNSIVAYMLRRDSSGGLLIRCAIRFDITVSTAQAANFPATCNLRSADNHGAVLLAVCDDIHNRHALAVLDSLRDALTAAEIPVIHRIMTHDVTAEGQWFDPDTGRRGPTYPYTDSLYSAPSAFSAASESATPAPTSKPNSRPSPQRRR
;
A
#
# COMPACT_ATOMS: atom_id res chain seq x y z
N THR A 1 -10.94 1.28 -9.53
CA THR A 1 -10.21 0.37 -10.43
C THR A 1 -8.84 0.97 -10.70
N MET A 2 -7.76 0.21 -10.50
CA MET A 2 -6.42 0.65 -10.90
C MET A 2 -6.36 0.60 -12.42
N ARG A 3 -6.36 1.75 -13.10
CA ARG A 3 -6.40 1.81 -14.57
C ARG A 3 -5.02 2.05 -15.16
N THR A 4 -4.09 2.57 -14.36
CA THR A 4 -2.73 2.93 -14.79
C THR A 4 -1.66 2.32 -13.88
N PRO A 5 -0.42 2.15 -14.36
CA PRO A 5 0.73 1.77 -13.53
C PRO A 5 0.93 2.68 -12.30
N ALA A 6 0.66 3.99 -12.45
CA ALA A 6 0.75 4.93 -11.34
C ALA A 6 -0.32 4.64 -10.26
N ASP A 7 -1.53 4.24 -10.65
CA ASP A 7 -2.57 3.82 -9.69
C ASP A 7 -2.16 2.57 -8.90
N ILE A 8 -1.44 1.64 -9.55
CA ILE A 8 -0.93 0.42 -8.91
C ILE A 8 0.11 0.75 -7.84
N VAL A 9 0.99 1.71 -8.13
CA VAL A 9 2.00 2.21 -7.20
C VAL A 9 1.33 2.94 -6.03
N ALA A 10 0.45 3.90 -6.33
CA ALA A 10 -0.21 4.72 -5.32
C ALA A 10 -1.17 3.90 -4.43
N ALA A 11 -1.75 2.82 -4.94
CA ALA A 11 -2.59 1.91 -4.15
C ALA A 11 -1.82 1.14 -3.07
N ALA A 12 -0.48 1.02 -3.17
CA ALA A 12 0.31 0.18 -2.26
C ALA A 12 0.15 0.57 -0.80
N ALA A 13 0.34 1.86 -0.51
CA ALA A 13 0.26 2.34 0.85
C ALA A 13 -1.17 2.29 1.40
N ALA A 14 -2.17 2.58 0.55
CA ALA A 14 -3.58 2.51 0.93
C ALA A 14 -4.03 1.07 1.25
N LEU A 15 -3.60 0.08 0.45
CA LEU A 15 -3.97 -1.32 0.63
C LEU A 15 -3.25 -1.98 1.80
N LEU A 16 -2.02 -1.55 2.11
CA LEU A 16 -1.23 -2.09 3.21
C LEU A 16 -1.46 -1.34 4.54
N GLY A 17 -2.00 -0.12 4.49
CA GLY A 17 -2.15 0.78 5.64
C GLY A 17 -0.86 1.51 6.05
N PHE A 18 0.24 1.31 5.32
CA PHE A 18 1.53 1.98 5.52
C PHE A 18 2.30 2.01 4.19
N ALA A 19 3.21 2.96 4.03
CA ALA A 19 4.06 3.05 2.85
C ALA A 19 5.15 1.94 2.86
N PRO A 20 5.14 0.99 1.91
CA PRO A 20 6.21 0.01 1.80
C PRO A 20 7.54 0.65 1.39
N THR A 21 8.63 0.22 2.01
CA THR A 21 10.01 0.56 1.62
C THR A 21 10.82 -0.74 1.56
N ASN A 22 11.69 -0.88 0.54
CA ASN A 22 12.48 -2.10 0.32
C ASN A 22 11.66 -3.38 0.44
N SER A 23 10.57 -3.42 -0.31
CA SER A 23 9.52 -4.43 -0.19
C SER A 23 9.00 -4.87 -1.54
N ILE A 24 8.54 -6.12 -1.60
CA ILE A 24 7.74 -6.64 -2.70
C ILE A 24 6.28 -6.69 -2.25
N VAL A 25 5.39 -6.25 -3.12
CA VAL A 25 3.94 -6.26 -2.93
C VAL A 25 3.31 -7.04 -4.09
N ALA A 26 2.55 -8.07 -3.77
CA ALA A 26 1.79 -8.86 -4.73
C ALA A 26 0.29 -8.59 -4.53
N TYR A 27 -0.35 -8.01 -5.54
CA TYR A 27 -1.81 -7.86 -5.59
C TYR A 27 -2.42 -9.07 -6.28
N MET A 28 -3.18 -9.86 -5.53
CA MET A 28 -3.91 -10.99 -6.08
C MET A 28 -5.28 -10.52 -6.57
N LEU A 29 -5.62 -10.88 -7.80
CA LEU A 29 -6.83 -10.43 -8.46
C LEU A 29 -7.85 -11.55 -8.56
N ARG A 30 -9.12 -11.22 -8.40
CA ARG A 30 -10.25 -12.12 -8.62
C ARG A 30 -11.19 -11.50 -9.64
N ARG A 31 -11.82 -12.33 -10.47
CA ARG A 31 -12.92 -11.90 -11.33
C ARG A 31 -14.19 -11.68 -10.51
N ASP A 32 -14.85 -10.56 -10.76
CA ASP A 32 -16.21 -10.27 -10.33
C ASP A 32 -17.22 -10.94 -11.29
N SER A 33 -18.46 -11.12 -10.82
CA SER A 33 -19.65 -11.44 -11.61
C SER A 33 -19.81 -10.64 -12.91
N SER A 34 -19.35 -9.39 -12.97
CA SER A 34 -19.34 -8.57 -14.20
C SER A 34 -18.19 -8.90 -15.18
N GLY A 35 -17.27 -9.80 -14.79
CA GLY A 35 -16.06 -10.14 -15.54
C GLY A 35 -14.88 -9.20 -15.28
N GLY A 36 -15.05 -8.12 -14.51
CA GLY A 36 -13.97 -7.22 -14.11
C GLY A 36 -12.98 -7.87 -13.13
N LEU A 37 -11.71 -7.46 -13.17
CA LEU A 37 -10.72 -7.86 -12.17
C LEU A 37 -10.72 -6.90 -10.98
N LEU A 38 -10.86 -7.47 -9.78
CA LEU A 38 -10.82 -6.76 -8.51
C LEU A 38 -9.66 -7.29 -7.66
N ILE A 39 -9.08 -6.42 -6.83
CA ILE A 39 -8.07 -6.84 -5.86
C ILE A 39 -8.75 -7.65 -4.77
N ARG A 40 -8.34 -8.90 -4.61
CA ARG A 40 -8.78 -9.79 -3.54
C ARG A 40 -7.94 -9.58 -2.28
N CYS A 41 -6.63 -9.51 -2.43
CA CYS A 41 -5.71 -9.23 -1.34
C CYS A 41 -4.40 -8.62 -1.84
N ALA A 42 -3.70 -7.92 -0.94
CA ALA A 42 -2.33 -7.47 -1.11
C ALA A 42 -1.45 -8.24 -0.13
N ILE A 43 -0.35 -8.81 -0.62
CA ILE A 43 0.62 -9.54 0.20
C ILE A 43 1.95 -8.80 0.10
N ARG A 44 2.52 -8.44 1.24
CA ARG A 44 3.81 -7.74 1.32
C ARG A 44 4.83 -8.60 2.04
N PHE A 45 6.05 -8.61 1.52
CA PHE A 45 7.22 -9.17 2.18
C PHE A 45 8.45 -8.31 1.88
N ASP A 46 9.50 -8.52 2.67
CA ASP A 46 10.77 -7.80 2.52
C ASP A 46 11.46 -8.18 1.21
N ILE A 47 12.12 -7.21 0.59
CA ILE A 47 12.92 -7.44 -0.61
C ILE A 47 14.11 -8.39 -0.38
N THR A 48 14.58 -8.55 0.86
CA THR A 48 15.69 -9.46 1.19
C THR A 48 15.37 -10.94 1.00
N VAL A 49 14.15 -11.28 0.57
CA VAL A 49 13.74 -12.65 0.29
C VAL A 49 14.60 -13.25 -0.84
N SER A 50 15.05 -14.48 -0.64
CA SER A 50 15.76 -15.19 -1.70
C SER A 50 14.82 -15.56 -2.85
N THR A 51 15.37 -15.74 -4.06
CA THR A 51 14.61 -16.26 -5.21
C THR A 51 14.03 -17.64 -4.92
N ALA A 52 14.72 -18.49 -4.15
CA ALA A 52 14.20 -19.80 -3.74
C ALA A 52 12.96 -19.69 -2.84
N GLN A 53 12.93 -18.71 -1.93
CA GLN A 53 11.74 -18.42 -1.12
C GLN A 53 10.62 -17.82 -1.98
N ALA A 54 10.96 -16.91 -2.90
CA ALA A 54 10.01 -16.35 -3.87
C ALA A 54 9.36 -17.42 -4.75
N ALA A 55 10.13 -18.44 -5.18
CA ALA A 55 9.61 -19.56 -5.95
C ALA A 55 8.56 -20.40 -5.18
N ASN A 56 8.64 -20.43 -3.85
CA ASN A 56 7.69 -21.11 -2.98
C ASN A 56 6.51 -20.23 -2.54
N PHE A 57 6.43 -19.00 -3.04
CA PHE A 57 5.41 -18.02 -2.64
C PHE A 57 3.96 -18.53 -2.82
N PRO A 58 3.56 -19.13 -3.97
CA PRO A 58 2.20 -19.63 -4.14
C PRO A 58 1.83 -20.70 -3.10
N ALA A 59 2.77 -21.60 -2.78
CA ALA A 59 2.54 -22.64 -1.77
C ALA A 59 2.46 -22.04 -0.36
N THR A 60 3.36 -21.12 -0.03
CA THR A 60 3.42 -20.46 1.30
C THR A 60 2.14 -19.68 1.60
N CYS A 61 1.59 -19.01 0.60
CA CYS A 61 0.36 -18.23 0.73
C CYS A 61 -0.91 -19.03 0.38
N ASN A 62 -0.79 -20.34 0.11
CA ASN A 62 -1.87 -21.22 -0.35
C ASN A 62 -2.70 -20.60 -1.50
N LEU A 63 -2.01 -20.01 -2.47
CA LEU A 63 -2.61 -19.36 -3.63
C LEU A 63 -3.02 -20.41 -4.65
N ARG A 64 -4.27 -20.32 -5.11
CA ARG A 64 -4.87 -21.23 -6.09
C ARG A 64 -5.48 -20.44 -7.22
N SER A 65 -5.37 -20.94 -8.45
CA SER A 65 -5.97 -20.36 -9.66
C SER A 65 -7.50 -20.26 -9.57
N ALA A 66 -8.14 -21.16 -8.82
CA ALA A 66 -9.58 -21.11 -8.56
C ALA A 66 -10.05 -19.82 -7.86
N ASP A 67 -9.21 -19.26 -6.98
CA ASP A 67 -9.54 -18.06 -6.20
C ASP A 67 -8.86 -16.80 -6.74
N ASN A 68 -7.74 -16.97 -7.45
CA ASN A 68 -6.88 -15.88 -7.92
C ASN A 68 -6.70 -16.02 -9.43
N HIS A 69 -7.34 -15.11 -10.17
CA HIS A 69 -7.43 -15.14 -11.63
C HIS A 69 -6.33 -14.32 -12.32
N GLY A 70 -5.49 -13.66 -11.53
CA GLY A 70 -4.33 -12.94 -12.00
C GLY A 70 -3.58 -12.29 -10.83
N ALA A 71 -2.39 -11.78 -11.12
CA ALA A 71 -1.58 -11.06 -10.14
C ALA A 71 -0.93 -9.82 -10.76
N VAL A 72 -0.70 -8.82 -9.93
CA VAL A 72 0.15 -7.66 -10.25
C VAL A 72 1.25 -7.60 -9.21
N LEU A 73 2.49 -7.51 -9.67
CA LEU A 73 3.66 -7.49 -8.80
C LEU A 73 4.26 -6.09 -8.80
N LEU A 74 4.57 -5.58 -7.61
CA LEU A 74 5.19 -4.29 -7.38
C LEU A 74 6.43 -4.47 -6.51
N ALA A 75 7.57 -3.98 -6.96
CA ALA A 75 8.75 -3.79 -6.12
C ALA A 75 8.90 -2.31 -5.77
N VAL A 76 9.03 -2.02 -4.47
CA VAL A 76 9.37 -0.70 -3.96
C VAL A 76 10.74 -0.79 -3.33
N CYS A 77 11.77 -0.29 -3.99
CA CYS A 77 13.15 -0.45 -3.52
C CYS A 77 14.10 0.61 -4.04
N ASP A 78 15.14 0.87 -3.27
CA ASP A 78 16.26 1.70 -3.71
C ASP A 78 17.07 1.07 -4.86
N ASP A 79 17.98 1.85 -5.44
CA ASP A 79 18.81 1.43 -6.57
C ASP A 79 19.75 0.25 -6.22
N ILE A 80 20.16 0.13 -4.95
CA ILE A 80 21.07 -0.93 -4.48
C ILE A 80 20.39 -2.28 -4.63
N HIS A 81 19.09 -2.35 -4.37
CA HIS A 81 18.33 -3.59 -4.44
C HIS A 81 17.72 -3.87 -5.81
N ASN A 82 17.83 -2.96 -6.79
CA ASN A 82 17.11 -3.03 -8.06
C ASN A 82 17.34 -4.35 -8.84
N ARG A 83 18.60 -4.82 -8.93
CA ARG A 83 18.91 -6.11 -9.59
C ARG A 83 18.30 -7.30 -8.85
N HIS A 84 18.33 -7.27 -7.53
CA HIS A 84 17.78 -8.33 -6.70
C HIS A 84 16.25 -8.35 -6.77
N ALA A 85 15.62 -7.17 -6.71
CA ALA A 85 14.18 -6.99 -6.90
C ALA A 85 13.71 -7.61 -8.21
N LEU A 86 14.42 -7.33 -9.30
CA LEU A 86 14.07 -7.89 -10.61
C LEU A 86 14.12 -9.42 -10.61
N ALA A 87 15.19 -10.02 -10.06
CA ALA A 87 15.31 -11.48 -9.97
C ALA A 87 14.21 -12.10 -9.09
N VAL A 88 13.80 -11.42 -8.00
CA VAL A 88 12.68 -11.85 -7.16
C VAL A 88 11.36 -11.75 -7.94
N LEU A 89 11.12 -10.66 -8.67
CA LEU A 89 9.93 -10.48 -9.51
C LEU A 89 9.85 -11.50 -10.65
N ASP A 90 10.97 -11.86 -11.27
CA ASP A 90 11.05 -12.94 -12.27
C ASP A 90 10.66 -14.27 -11.61
N SER A 91 11.26 -14.60 -10.47
CA SER A 91 10.97 -15.85 -9.76
C SER A 91 9.51 -15.96 -9.31
N LEU A 92 8.91 -14.86 -8.83
CA LEU A 92 7.48 -14.80 -8.47
C LEU A 92 6.59 -15.00 -9.69
N ARG A 93 6.94 -14.38 -10.82
CA ARG A 93 6.20 -14.55 -12.07
C ARG A 93 6.20 -16.01 -12.50
N ASP A 94 7.35 -16.64 -12.51
CA ASP A 94 7.48 -18.03 -12.93
C ASP A 94 6.69 -18.96 -12.00
N ALA A 95 6.80 -18.75 -10.69
CA ALA A 95 6.07 -19.54 -9.70
C ALA A 95 4.54 -19.37 -9.79
N LEU A 96 4.06 -18.13 -9.95
CA LEU A 96 2.62 -17.87 -10.12
C LEU A 96 2.10 -18.42 -11.44
N THR A 97 2.88 -18.29 -12.52
CA THR A 97 2.52 -18.87 -13.83
C THR A 97 2.46 -20.39 -13.76
N ALA A 98 3.41 -21.04 -13.07
CA ALA A 98 3.39 -22.48 -12.83
C ALA A 98 2.17 -22.93 -11.97
N ALA A 99 1.65 -22.03 -11.13
CA ALA A 99 0.42 -22.22 -10.38
C ALA A 99 -0.86 -21.80 -11.16
N GLU A 100 -0.73 -21.56 -12.47
CA GLU A 100 -1.80 -21.13 -13.39
C GLU A 100 -2.42 -19.76 -13.03
N ILE A 101 -1.66 -18.91 -12.33
CA ILE A 101 -2.06 -17.54 -12.00
C ILE A 101 -1.27 -16.59 -12.90
N PRO A 102 -1.90 -15.98 -13.93
CA PRO A 102 -1.18 -15.10 -14.84
C PRO A 102 -0.76 -13.80 -14.14
N VAL A 103 0.51 -13.44 -14.27
CA VAL A 103 0.99 -12.11 -13.87
C VAL A 103 0.72 -11.12 -15.00
N ILE A 104 -0.13 -10.14 -14.70
CA ILE A 104 -0.62 -9.15 -15.68
C ILE A 104 0.37 -8.01 -15.84
N HIS A 105 0.91 -7.53 -14.72
CA HIS A 105 1.87 -6.43 -14.69
C HIS A 105 2.93 -6.66 -13.64
N ARG A 106 4.15 -6.21 -13.97
CA ARG A 106 5.26 -6.08 -13.05
C ARG A 106 5.68 -4.62 -13.06
N ILE A 107 5.84 -4.04 -11.89
CA ILE A 107 6.19 -2.64 -11.73
C ILE A 107 7.27 -2.52 -10.68
N MET A 108 8.21 -1.63 -10.92
CA MET A 108 9.26 -1.27 -9.99
C MET A 108 9.18 0.24 -9.75
N THR A 109 9.42 0.67 -8.52
CA THR A 109 9.54 2.08 -8.17
C THR A 109 10.47 2.25 -6.98
N HIS A 110 11.03 3.44 -6.82
CA HIS A 110 11.90 3.76 -5.69
C HIS A 110 11.10 4.10 -4.43
N ASP A 111 9.99 4.81 -4.60
CA ASP A 111 9.22 5.38 -3.50
C ASP A 111 7.75 5.51 -3.90
N VAL A 112 6.87 5.36 -2.93
CA VAL A 112 5.42 5.52 -3.03
C VAL A 112 4.91 6.79 -2.32
N THR A 113 5.76 7.42 -1.52
CA THR A 113 5.42 8.60 -0.70
C THR A 113 5.67 9.93 -1.39
N ALA A 114 6.58 9.94 -2.36
CA ALA A 114 6.92 11.10 -3.17
C ALA A 114 6.62 10.86 -4.65
N GLU A 115 6.53 11.96 -5.40
CA GLU A 115 6.59 11.89 -6.86
C GLU A 115 7.91 11.24 -7.30
N GLY A 116 7.82 10.35 -8.28
CA GLY A 116 8.94 9.57 -8.74
C GLY A 116 8.68 8.99 -10.11
N GLN A 117 9.28 7.84 -10.37
CA GLN A 117 9.09 7.10 -11.61
C GLN A 117 8.72 5.65 -11.31
N TRP A 118 7.80 5.11 -12.09
CA TRP A 118 7.59 3.68 -12.19
C TRP A 118 8.36 3.16 -13.41
N PHE A 119 8.78 1.90 -13.32
CA PHE A 119 9.44 1.16 -14.38
C PHE A 119 8.75 -0.19 -14.55
N ASP A 120 8.39 -0.52 -15.78
CA ASP A 120 7.89 -1.83 -16.15
C ASP A 120 9.05 -2.64 -16.75
N PRO A 121 9.56 -3.69 -16.07
CA PRO A 121 10.66 -4.50 -16.58
C PRO A 121 10.27 -5.37 -17.77
N ASP A 122 8.98 -5.64 -18.00
CA ASP A 122 8.53 -6.45 -19.14
C ASP A 122 8.56 -5.67 -20.45
N THR A 123 8.20 -4.38 -20.40
CA THR A 123 8.07 -3.54 -21.59
C THR A 123 9.15 -2.49 -21.72
N GLY A 124 9.96 -2.29 -20.68
CA GLY A 124 10.95 -1.21 -20.59
C GLY A 124 10.33 0.18 -20.39
N ARG A 125 9.01 0.28 -20.26
CA ARG A 125 8.30 1.55 -20.13
C ARG A 125 8.55 2.19 -18.77
N ARG A 126 8.55 3.51 -18.76
CA ARG A 126 8.64 4.33 -17.55
C ARG A 126 7.58 5.41 -17.60
N GLY A 127 7.24 5.93 -16.43
CA GLY A 127 6.37 7.08 -16.32
C GLY A 127 6.32 7.65 -14.91
N PRO A 128 5.71 8.83 -14.75
CA PRO A 128 5.62 9.47 -13.45
C PRO A 128 4.73 8.67 -12.50
N THR A 129 5.12 8.65 -11.23
CA THR A 129 4.26 8.28 -10.10
C THR A 129 3.76 9.54 -9.40
N TYR A 130 2.68 9.41 -8.65
CA TYR A 130 2.17 10.45 -7.76
C TYR A 130 2.12 9.90 -6.33
N PRO A 131 2.19 10.75 -5.30
CA PRO A 131 2.16 10.32 -3.90
C PRO A 131 0.92 9.49 -3.59
N TYR A 132 1.07 8.45 -2.77
CA TYR A 132 -0.06 7.60 -2.41
C TYR A 132 -1.24 8.37 -1.78
N THR A 133 -0.99 9.51 -1.14
CA THR A 133 -2.01 10.38 -0.55
C THR A 133 -3.02 10.90 -1.57
N ASP A 134 -2.63 10.97 -2.84
CA ASP A 134 -3.47 11.46 -3.93
C ASP A 134 -4.21 10.31 -4.65
N SER A 135 -4.02 9.07 -4.19
CA SER A 135 -4.70 7.90 -4.73
C SER A 135 -6.20 7.91 -4.38
N LEU A 136 -7.05 7.45 -5.30
CA LEU A 136 -8.46 7.20 -4.99
C LEU A 136 -8.67 6.15 -3.88
N TYR A 137 -7.65 5.37 -3.55
CA TYR A 137 -7.68 4.39 -2.45
C TYR A 137 -7.25 4.99 -1.11
N SER A 138 -6.67 6.20 -1.08
CA SER A 138 -6.18 6.86 0.14
C SER A 138 -7.24 7.62 0.91
N ALA A 139 -8.45 7.79 0.34
CA ALA A 139 -9.49 8.60 0.96
C ALA A 139 -9.78 8.10 2.38
N PRO A 140 -9.44 8.88 3.42
CA PRO A 140 -10.04 8.65 4.71
C PRO A 140 -11.54 8.91 4.54
N SER A 141 -12.40 8.08 5.11
CA SER A 141 -13.78 8.49 5.33
C SER A 141 -13.73 9.74 6.21
N ALA A 142 -13.78 10.92 5.60
CA ALA A 142 -13.87 12.17 6.32
C ALA A 142 -15.22 12.14 7.04
N PHE A 143 -15.17 11.78 8.32
CA PHE A 143 -16.25 12.08 9.25
C PHE A 143 -16.40 13.60 9.20
N SER A 144 -17.46 14.08 8.55
CA SER A 144 -17.81 15.48 8.58
C SER A 144 -18.16 15.83 10.02
N ALA A 145 -17.20 16.39 10.75
CA ALA A 145 -17.48 17.11 11.98
C ALA A 145 -18.06 18.48 11.57
N ALA A 146 -19.35 18.47 11.20
CA ALA A 146 -20.12 19.69 11.08
C ALA A 146 -20.60 20.12 12.47
N SER A 147 -20.32 21.39 12.79
CA SER A 147 -20.81 22.20 13.91
C SER A 147 -20.19 21.83 15.28
N GLU A 148 -19.66 22.76 16.07
CA GLU A 148 -20.16 24.10 16.32
C GLU A 148 -19.03 24.97 16.91
N SER A 149 -18.86 26.15 16.33
CA SER A 149 -18.09 27.25 16.89
C SER A 149 -18.77 27.77 18.15
N ALA A 150 -18.14 27.64 19.31
CA ALA A 150 -18.53 28.38 20.51
C ALA A 150 -17.29 28.96 21.21
N THR A 151 -17.15 30.27 21.06
CA THR A 151 -16.21 31.21 21.71
C THR A 151 -16.04 30.96 23.22
N PRO A 152 -14.81 31.05 23.79
CA PRO A 152 -14.66 31.17 25.23
C PRO A 152 -14.14 32.57 25.64
N ALA A 153 -14.95 33.30 26.42
CA ALA A 153 -14.54 34.23 27.48
C ALA A 153 -15.81 34.62 28.29
N PRO A 154 -15.76 34.86 29.61
CA PRO A 154 -14.61 35.38 30.36
C PRO A 154 -14.25 34.62 31.65
N THR A 155 -12.97 34.66 32.00
CA THR A 155 -12.42 34.37 33.33
C THR A 155 -12.56 35.58 34.24
N SER A 156 -13.17 35.42 35.43
CA SER A 156 -12.61 35.87 36.73
C SER A 156 -13.66 35.93 37.85
N LYS A 157 -13.60 34.97 38.80
CA LYS A 157 -13.86 35.19 40.24
C LYS A 157 -13.04 34.16 41.02
N PRO A 158 -12.07 34.57 41.86
CA PRO A 158 -11.45 33.66 42.82
C PRO A 158 -12.24 33.69 44.12
N ASN A 159 -12.79 32.54 44.53
CA ASN A 159 -13.39 32.37 45.85
C ASN A 159 -12.42 31.60 46.77
N SER A 160 -12.08 32.27 47.87
CA SER A 160 -11.88 31.70 49.21
C SER A 160 -10.72 30.72 49.44
N ARG A 161 -9.75 31.15 50.26
CA ARG A 161 -9.06 30.27 51.22
C ARG A 161 -9.53 30.60 52.65
N PRO A 162 -9.64 29.60 53.55
CA PRO A 162 -10.26 29.78 54.87
C PRO A 162 -9.26 30.08 56.01
N SER A 163 -9.70 30.94 56.94
CA SER A 163 -9.57 30.89 58.42
C SER A 163 -8.16 30.89 59.09
N PRO A 164 -8.01 31.10 60.42
CA PRO A 164 -8.88 31.67 61.47
C PRO A 164 -8.17 32.69 62.43
N GLN A 165 -8.93 33.17 63.44
CA GLN A 165 -8.56 33.72 64.76
C GLN A 165 -8.47 35.24 64.90
N ARG A 166 -8.76 35.89 66.04
CA ARG A 166 -9.66 35.74 67.22
C ARG A 166 -9.36 36.98 68.10
N ARG A 167 -10.32 37.38 68.95
CA ARG A 167 -10.25 38.33 70.10
C ARG A 167 -10.62 39.78 69.73
N ARG A 168 -11.80 40.24 70.16
CA ARG A 168 -12.26 40.71 71.50
C ARG A 168 -12.05 42.20 71.62
#